data_AF-A0A0H5BAJ1-F1
#
_entry.id   AF-A0A0H5BAJ1-F1
#
_cell.length_a   1.000
_cell.length_b   1.000
_cell.length_c   1.000
_cell.angle_alpha   90.00
_cell.angle_beta   90.00
_cell.angle_gamma   90.00
#
_symmetry.space_group_name_H-M   'P 1'
#
loop_
_entity.id
_entity.type
_entity.pdbx_description
1 polymer ?
#
loop_
_entity_poly.entity_id
_entity_poly.type
_entity_poly.pdbx_seq_one_letter_code
_entity_poly.pdbx_strand_id
1 'polypeptide(L)'
;MTGRLLLAVVTGLMALQGAGAAQQGASGACRSLEKSDAALNAAYSKALAKLGDDSAAVNKLTVAQRNWLKFRDAHVESVFPADDKRAEYGSAFQDCSCAIVLELTQTRLHQLEAWSVGIPEGDVCIGSRPVKN
;
A
#
# COMPACT_ATOMS: atom_id res chain seq x y z
N MET A 1 33.39 66.15 22.98
CA MET A 1 33.86 65.32 24.11
C MET A 1 32.62 64.71 24.74
N THR A 2 32.32 63.42 24.73
CA THR A 2 33.06 62.18 24.45
C THR A 2 32.01 61.15 24.07
N GLY A 3 32.21 60.46 22.96
CA GLY A 3 31.36 59.34 22.54
C GLY A 3 31.49 58.16 23.50
N ARG A 4 30.41 57.38 23.60
CA ARG A 4 30.44 56.03 24.14
C ARG A 4 29.92 55.08 23.08
N LEU A 5 30.87 54.61 22.28
CA LEU A 5 30.79 53.38 21.51
C LEU A 5 30.78 52.23 22.53
N LEU A 6 29.70 51.47 22.62
CA LEU A 6 29.72 50.15 23.23
C LEU A 6 29.23 49.14 22.20
N LEU A 7 30.22 48.35 21.76
CA LEU A 7 30.15 47.19 20.88
C LEU A 7 29.02 46.25 21.32
N ALA A 8 28.02 46.05 20.47
CA ALA A 8 27.17 44.86 20.57
C ALA A 8 27.93 43.70 19.93
N VAL A 9 28.53 42.85 20.77
CA VAL A 9 29.10 41.57 20.36
C VAL A 9 27.94 40.62 20.05
N VAL A 10 27.58 40.49 18.78
CA VAL A 10 26.62 39.47 18.33
C VAL A 10 27.38 38.16 18.22
N THR A 11 27.42 37.41 19.33
CA THR A 11 27.86 36.02 19.34
C THR A 11 26.88 35.18 18.51
N GLY A 12 27.35 34.70 17.36
CA GLY A 12 26.64 33.71 16.57
C GLY A 12 26.49 32.40 17.33
N LEU A 13 25.26 31.93 17.46
CA LEU A 13 24.96 30.54 17.77
C LEU A 13 24.46 29.91 16.46
N MET A 14 25.35 29.20 15.76
CA MET A 14 24.96 28.28 14.71
C MET A 14 24.01 27.25 15.31
N ALA A 15 22.73 27.31 14.96
CA ALA A 15 21.81 26.23 15.22
C ALA A 15 22.30 25.00 14.43
N LEU A 16 22.70 23.94 15.15
CA LEU A 16 22.84 22.61 14.58
C LEU A 16 21.50 22.25 13.92
N GLN A 17 21.50 22.19 12.59
CA GLN A 17 20.42 21.56 11.85
C GLN A 17 20.49 20.05 12.09
N GLY A 18 19.90 19.61 13.20
CA GLY A 18 19.62 18.21 13.49
C GLY A 18 18.16 17.92 13.21
N ALA A 19 17.75 17.90 11.94
CA ALA A 19 16.45 17.37 11.54
C ALA A 19 16.53 16.89 10.09
N GLY A 20 16.73 15.59 9.94
CA GLY A 20 16.80 14.90 8.66
C GLY A 20 17.01 13.42 8.89
N ALA A 21 16.10 12.81 9.66
CA ALA A 21 15.92 11.36 9.62
C ALA A 21 15.88 10.93 8.14
N ALA A 22 16.58 9.85 7.83
CA ALA A 22 16.73 9.31 6.49
C ALA A 22 15.37 9.23 5.76
N GLN A 23 15.08 10.20 4.89
CA GLN A 23 14.07 10.01 3.86
C GLN A 23 14.73 9.20 2.75
N GLN A 24 14.97 7.92 3.00
CA GLN A 24 15.14 6.95 1.92
C GLN A 24 13.77 6.82 1.27
N GLY A 25 13.51 7.67 0.28
CA GLY A 25 12.26 7.63 -0.50
C GLY A 25 12.04 6.21 -1.00
N ALA A 26 10.83 5.69 -0.76
CA ALA A 26 10.37 4.38 -1.20
C ALA A 26 10.96 4.04 -2.57
N SER A 27 11.63 2.89 -2.69
CA SER A 27 12.26 2.39 -3.91
C SER A 27 11.22 2.11 -5.02
N GLY A 28 11.68 1.67 -6.20
CA GLY A 28 10.83 1.55 -7.40
C GLY A 28 9.59 0.68 -7.21
N ALA A 29 9.73 -0.46 -6.52
CA ALA A 29 8.61 -1.38 -6.29
C ALA A 29 7.65 -0.82 -5.25
N CYS A 30 8.15 -0.24 -4.15
CA CYS A 30 7.31 0.35 -3.10
C CYS A 30 6.45 1.52 -3.63
N ARG A 31 7.00 2.39 -4.50
CA ARG A 31 6.19 3.45 -5.15
C ARG A 31 5.13 2.87 -6.09
N SER A 32 5.46 1.83 -6.83
CA SER A 32 4.51 1.15 -7.71
C SER A 32 3.40 0.46 -6.90
N LEU A 33 3.74 -0.10 -5.74
CA LEU A 33 2.80 -0.69 -4.79
C LEU A 33 1.79 0.33 -4.30
N GLU A 34 2.20 1.53 -3.89
CA GLU A 34 1.27 2.59 -3.44
C GLU A 34 0.18 2.87 -4.49
N LYS A 35 0.58 2.98 -5.77
CA LYS A 35 -0.37 3.18 -6.88
C LYS A 35 -1.30 1.98 -7.06
N SER A 36 -0.75 0.76 -6.99
CA SER A 36 -1.54 -0.46 -7.16
C SER A 36 -2.52 -0.69 -6.00
N ASP A 37 -2.13 -0.36 -4.77
CA ASP A 37 -3.00 -0.44 -3.59
C ASP A 37 -4.15 0.56 -3.68
N ALA A 38 -3.89 1.79 -4.15
CA ALA A 38 -4.94 2.76 -4.43
C ALA A 38 -5.94 2.23 -5.49
N ALA A 39 -5.44 1.60 -6.56
CA ALA A 39 -6.28 1.00 -7.60
C ALA A 39 -7.11 -0.18 -7.06
N LEU A 40 -6.52 -1.06 -6.25
CA LEU A 40 -7.20 -2.16 -5.59
C LEU A 40 -8.32 -1.67 -4.66
N ASN A 41 -8.07 -0.62 -3.87
CA ASN A 41 -9.09 -0.03 -2.99
C ASN A 41 -10.24 0.62 -3.76
N ALA A 42 -9.94 1.28 -4.88
CA ALA A 42 -10.95 1.83 -5.78
C ALA A 42 -11.82 0.72 -6.41
N ALA A 43 -11.19 -0.35 -6.90
CA ALA A 43 -11.88 -1.51 -7.46
C ALA A 43 -12.74 -2.22 -6.42
N TYR A 44 -12.23 -2.42 -5.19
CA TYR A 44 -12.99 -3.01 -4.09
C TYR A 44 -14.20 -2.15 -3.70
N SER A 45 -14.02 -0.84 -3.58
CA SER A 45 -15.13 0.10 -3.29
C SER A 45 -16.21 0.05 -4.37
N LYS A 46 -15.79 0.02 -5.65
CA LYS A 46 -16.71 -0.10 -6.79
C LYS A 46 -17.42 -1.46 -6.82
N ALA A 47 -16.72 -2.54 -6.46
CA ALA A 47 -17.31 -3.87 -6.33
C ALA A 47 -18.41 -3.89 -5.26
N LEU A 48 -18.15 -3.31 -4.08
CA LEU A 48 -19.17 -3.19 -3.03
C LEU A 48 -20.36 -2.34 -3.49
N ALA A 49 -20.13 -1.22 -4.16
CA ALA A 49 -21.20 -0.38 -4.70
C ALA A 49 -22.08 -1.12 -5.72
N LYS A 50 -21.48 -1.96 -6.57
CA LYS A 50 -22.22 -2.79 -7.54
C LYS A 50 -23.02 -3.92 -6.89
N LEU A 51 -22.60 -4.42 -5.73
CA LEU A 51 -23.38 -5.38 -4.95
C LEU A 51 -24.60 -4.74 -4.27
N GLY A 52 -24.59 -3.41 -4.06
CA GLY A 52 -25.71 -2.66 -3.52
C GLY A 52 -26.17 -3.21 -2.16
N ASP A 53 -27.48 -3.41 -2.02
CA ASP A 53 -28.12 -3.85 -0.77
C ASP A 53 -28.06 -5.37 -0.52
N ASP A 54 -27.35 -6.14 -1.37
CA ASP A 54 -27.08 -7.56 -1.10
C ASP A 54 -26.04 -7.69 0.03
N SER A 55 -26.52 -7.52 1.25
CA SER A 55 -25.72 -7.60 2.47
C SER A 55 -25.00 -8.94 2.63
N ALA A 56 -25.57 -10.04 2.11
CA ALA A 56 -24.93 -11.34 2.15
C ALA A 56 -23.69 -11.36 1.24
N ALA A 57 -23.82 -10.92 -0.01
CA ALA A 57 -22.69 -10.83 -0.94
C ALA A 57 -21.62 -9.84 -0.47
N VAL A 58 -22.02 -8.66 0.01
CA VAL A 58 -21.13 -7.64 0.59
C VAL A 58 -20.32 -8.22 1.74
N ASN A 59 -20.98 -8.91 2.68
CA ASN A 59 -20.31 -9.53 3.82
C ASN A 59 -19.31 -10.61 3.38
N LYS A 60 -19.68 -11.47 2.42
CA LYS A 60 -18.80 -12.53 1.93
C LYS A 60 -17.58 -11.98 1.17
N LEU A 61 -17.78 -10.98 0.30
CA LEU A 61 -16.66 -10.34 -0.41
C LEU A 61 -15.73 -9.61 0.56
N THR A 62 -16.28 -8.98 1.60
CA THR A 62 -15.49 -8.33 2.66
C THR A 62 -14.65 -9.32 3.45
N VAL A 63 -15.23 -10.46 3.85
CA VAL A 63 -14.47 -11.53 4.51
C VAL A 63 -13.36 -12.06 3.59
N ALA A 64 -13.65 -12.28 2.31
CA ALA A 64 -12.65 -12.73 1.34
C ALA A 64 -11.50 -11.71 1.20
N GLN A 65 -11.80 -10.42 1.11
CA GLN A 65 -10.78 -9.36 1.02
C GLN A 65 -9.91 -9.29 2.26
N ARG A 66 -10.49 -9.41 3.46
CA ARG A 66 -9.75 -9.42 4.74
C ARG A 66 -8.86 -10.66 4.87
N ASN A 67 -9.35 -11.82 4.42
CA ASN A 67 -8.55 -13.03 4.42
C ASN A 67 -7.41 -12.97 3.40
N TRP A 68 -7.63 -12.33 2.24
CA TRP A 68 -6.57 -12.08 1.28
C TRP A 68 -5.45 -11.20 1.86
N LEU A 69 -5.76 -10.16 2.64
CA LEU A 69 -4.73 -9.36 3.33
C LEU A 69 -3.89 -10.22 4.27
N LYS A 70 -4.52 -11.08 5.07
CA LYS A 70 -3.80 -12.03 5.93
C LYS A 70 -2.91 -12.98 5.14
N PHE A 71 -3.41 -13.51 4.01
CA PHE A 71 -2.62 -14.35 3.11
C PHE A 71 -1.43 -13.60 2.55
N ARG A 72 -1.62 -12.37 2.06
CA ARG A 72 -0.57 -11.53 1.48
C ARG A 72 0.56 -11.32 2.47
N ASP A 73 0.23 -10.92 3.69
CA ASP A 73 1.22 -10.67 4.73
C ASP A 73 1.93 -11.98 5.12
N ALA A 74 1.18 -13.07 5.33
CA ALA A 74 1.74 -14.39 5.62
C ALA A 74 2.62 -14.93 4.48
N HIS A 75 2.31 -14.59 3.23
CA HIS A 75 3.10 -15.00 2.07
C HIS A 75 4.46 -14.30 2.06
N VAL A 76 4.52 -13.01 2.35
CA VAL A 76 5.80 -12.28 2.51
C VAL A 76 6.64 -12.91 3.62
N GLU A 77 6.02 -13.25 4.76
CA GLU A 77 6.70 -13.96 5.85
C GLU A 77 7.19 -15.35 5.42
N SER A 78 6.44 -16.07 4.59
CA SER A 78 6.88 -17.38 4.08
C SER A 78 8.08 -17.28 3.12
N VAL A 79 8.21 -16.17 2.40
CA VAL A 79 9.34 -15.92 1.50
C VAL A 79 10.56 -15.41 2.27
N PHE A 80 10.33 -14.65 3.34
CA PHE A 80 11.37 -14.07 4.21
C PHE A 80 11.20 -14.55 5.66
N PRO A 81 11.46 -15.83 5.96
CA PRO A 81 11.14 -16.44 7.25
C PRO A 81 12.03 -16.02 8.43
N ALA A 82 13.15 -15.34 8.20
CA ALA A 82 14.02 -14.90 9.28
C ALA A 82 13.34 -13.84 10.17
N ASP A 83 13.50 -13.96 11.49
CA ASP A 83 12.99 -12.98 12.45
C ASP A 83 13.64 -11.60 12.24
N ASP A 84 14.98 -11.57 12.11
CA ASP A 84 15.72 -10.36 11.73
C ASP A 84 15.93 -10.30 10.22
N LYS A 85 14.89 -9.83 9.52
CA LYS A 85 14.88 -9.68 8.07
C LYS A 85 15.97 -8.74 7.55
N ARG A 86 16.37 -7.73 8.33
CA ARG A 86 17.39 -6.76 7.89
C ARG A 86 18.79 -7.34 8.02
N ALA A 87 19.06 -8.10 9.08
CA ALA A 87 20.33 -8.80 9.25
C ALA A 87 20.51 -9.88 8.17
N GLU A 88 19.46 -10.66 7.88
CA GLU A 88 19.54 -11.78 6.93
C GLU A 88 19.53 -11.34 5.47
N TYR A 89 18.57 -10.49 5.07
CA TYR A 89 18.34 -10.14 3.66
C TYR A 89 18.90 -8.76 3.26
N GLY A 90 19.51 -8.06 4.21
CA GLY A 90 20.19 -6.80 3.97
C GLY A 90 19.26 -5.67 3.52
N SER A 91 19.84 -4.69 2.82
CA SER A 91 19.10 -3.47 2.44
C SER A 91 18.07 -3.64 1.34
N ALA A 92 18.20 -4.70 0.54
CA ALA A 92 17.27 -5.00 -0.54
C ALA A 92 15.90 -5.48 -0.04
N PHE A 93 15.82 -6.01 1.18
CA PHE A 93 14.60 -6.60 1.75
C PHE A 93 13.35 -5.73 1.56
N GLN A 94 13.46 -4.42 1.82
CA GLN A 94 12.33 -3.50 1.69
C GLN A 94 11.76 -3.49 0.27
N ASP A 95 12.61 -3.27 -0.74
CA ASP A 95 12.15 -3.24 -2.14
C ASP A 95 11.66 -4.61 -2.62
N CYS A 96 12.34 -5.70 -2.23
CA CYS A 96 11.92 -7.06 -2.58
C CYS A 96 10.55 -7.42 -1.97
N SER A 97 10.32 -7.10 -0.69
CA SER A 97 9.02 -7.32 -0.05
C SER A 97 7.92 -6.51 -0.74
N CYS A 98 8.17 -5.24 -1.08
CA CYS A 98 7.24 -4.43 -1.85
C CYS A 98 6.93 -5.02 -3.23
N ALA A 99 7.92 -5.60 -3.92
CA ALA A 99 7.71 -6.23 -5.23
C ALA A 99 6.76 -7.43 -5.15
N ILE A 100 6.90 -8.27 -4.12
CA ILE A 100 5.98 -9.40 -3.89
C ILE A 100 4.57 -8.89 -3.59
N VAL A 101 4.44 -7.91 -2.69
CA VAL A 101 3.14 -7.32 -2.34
C VAL A 101 2.50 -6.69 -3.57
N LEU A 102 3.27 -6.01 -4.42
CA LEU A 102 2.80 -5.41 -5.67
C LEU A 102 2.19 -6.46 -6.61
N GLU A 103 2.88 -7.58 -6.84
CA GLU A 103 2.38 -8.66 -7.69
C GLU A 103 1.06 -9.26 -7.17
N LEU A 104 1.00 -9.51 -5.86
CA LEU A 104 -0.21 -9.99 -5.20
C LEU A 104 -1.36 -8.98 -5.31
N THR A 105 -1.08 -7.69 -5.10
CA THR A 105 -2.06 -6.61 -5.22
C THR A 105 -2.59 -6.51 -6.66
N GLN A 106 -1.73 -6.60 -7.67
CA GLN A 106 -2.16 -6.59 -9.08
C GLN A 106 -3.02 -7.81 -9.43
N THR A 107 -2.65 -8.99 -8.94
CA THR A 107 -3.44 -10.21 -9.11
C THR A 107 -4.82 -10.07 -8.47
N ARG A 108 -4.87 -9.54 -7.25
CA ARG A 108 -6.14 -9.34 -6.54
C ARG A 108 -7.00 -8.26 -7.19
N LEU A 109 -6.40 -7.20 -7.70
CA LEU A 109 -7.09 -6.18 -8.48
C LEU A 109 -7.80 -6.81 -9.68
N HIS A 110 -7.12 -7.64 -10.47
CA HIS A 110 -7.73 -8.36 -11.59
C HIS A 110 -8.90 -9.27 -11.15
N GLN A 111 -8.79 -9.96 -10.02
CA GLN A 111 -9.92 -10.72 -9.47
C GLN A 111 -11.13 -9.85 -9.11
N LEU A 112 -10.89 -8.64 -8.56
CA LEU A 112 -11.93 -7.70 -8.18
C LEU A 112 -12.62 -7.05 -9.39
N GLU A 113 -11.99 -7.04 -10.57
CA GLU A 113 -12.63 -6.58 -11.82
C GLU A 113 -13.88 -7.39 -12.16
N ALA A 114 -13.92 -8.67 -11.77
CA ALA A 114 -15.10 -9.51 -11.96
C ALA A 114 -16.35 -8.94 -11.25
N TRP A 115 -16.18 -8.19 -10.15
CA TRP A 115 -17.27 -7.46 -9.50
C TRP A 115 -17.33 -5.99 -9.93
N SER A 116 -16.20 -5.31 -10.06
CA SER A 116 -16.15 -3.86 -10.27
C SER A 116 -16.43 -3.44 -11.72
N VAL A 117 -16.18 -4.33 -12.68
CA VAL A 117 -16.51 -4.17 -14.11
C VAL A 117 -17.73 -5.04 -14.42
N GLY A 118 -17.68 -6.30 -14.01
CA GLY A 118 -18.67 -7.32 -14.35
C GLY A 118 -18.12 -8.33 -15.35
N ILE A 119 -18.84 -9.41 -15.57
CA ILE A 119 -18.45 -10.50 -16.47
C ILE A 119 -19.40 -10.62 -17.67
N PRO A 120 -18.97 -11.16 -18.82
CA PRO A 120 -19.83 -11.34 -19.99
C PRO A 120 -21.08 -12.18 -19.70
N GLU A 121 -22.17 -11.91 -20.43
CA GLU A 121 -23.35 -12.77 -20.42
C GLU A 121 -23.00 -14.21 -20.87
N GLY A 122 -23.70 -15.19 -20.31
CA GLY A 122 -23.56 -16.61 -20.66
C GLY A 122 -22.63 -17.42 -19.75
N ASP A 123 -21.89 -16.79 -18.82
CA ASP A 123 -21.15 -17.53 -17.78
C ASP A 123 -22.11 -18.02 -16.68
N VAL A 124 -22.41 -19.31 -16.68
CA VAL A 124 -23.29 -19.96 -15.68
C VAL A 124 -22.71 -19.95 -14.27
N CYS A 125 -21.41 -19.72 -14.12
CA CYS A 125 -20.74 -19.65 -12.83
C CYS A 125 -20.73 -18.23 -12.24
N ILE A 126 -21.46 -17.27 -12.83
CA ILE A 126 -21.42 -15.83 -12.48
C ILE A 126 -21.54 -15.52 -10.97
N GLY A 127 -22.39 -16.24 -10.22
CA GLY A 127 -22.58 -16.00 -8.80
C GLY A 127 -23.01 -14.55 -8.51
N SER A 128 -22.46 -13.92 -7.46
CA SER A 128 -22.77 -12.53 -7.07
C SER A 128 -22.18 -11.45 -7.99
N ARG A 129 -21.49 -11.83 -9.06
CA ARG A 129 -20.81 -10.86 -9.94
C ARG A 129 -21.83 -10.23 -10.89
N PRO A 130 -21.76 -8.93 -11.18
CA PRO A 130 -22.67 -8.29 -12.12
C PRO A 130 -22.32 -8.68 -13.55
N VAL A 131 -23.33 -8.70 -14.42
CA VAL A 131 -23.11 -8.79 -15.86
C VAL A 131 -22.49 -7.49 -16.36
N LYS A 132 -21.51 -7.61 -17.26
CA LYS A 132 -20.90 -6.48 -17.96
C LYS A 132 -21.81 -6.06 -19.11
N ASN A 133 -22.40 -4.87 -18.98
CA ASN A 133 -23.09 -4.19 -20.07
C ASN A 133 -22.10 -3.61 -21.08
#